data_AF-A0A2M8KVR6-F1
#
_entry.id   AF-A0A2M8KVR6-F1
#
_cell.length_a   1.000
_cell.length_b   1.000
_cell.length_c   1.000
_cell.angle_alpha   90.00
_cell.angle_beta   90.00
_cell.angle_gamma   90.00
#
_symmetry.space_group_name_H-M   'P 1'
#
loop_
_entity.id
_entity.type
_entity.pdbx_description
1 polymer ?
#
loop_
_entity_poly.entity_id
_entity_poly.type
_entity_poly.pdbx_seq_one_letter_code
_entity_poly.pdbx_strand_id
1 'polypeptide(L)'
;MKKVCLFICSHDGISCRYAGVGTAASGYLRGVEKFIQVNKEINLTCFAITGKYKTDSYTYNQKLLDKNKNICERTGGEVKFVVNYSDGTYQYGDINSWYVASSAAAQYISDVIRKNKYDQVIILALDTPFAWTPQIVKKQNWNYKKKLLVPGYPTAHR
;
A
#
# COMPACT_ATOMS: atom_id res chain seq x y z
N MET A 1 -17.61 16.00 7.08
CA MET A 1 -17.25 14.72 6.45
C MET A 1 -15.86 14.33 6.90
N LYS A 2 -15.69 13.19 7.58
CA LYS A 2 -14.40 12.75 8.15
C LYS A 2 -13.46 12.35 7.01
N LYS A 3 -12.24 12.92 6.96
CA LYS A 3 -11.22 12.62 5.96
C LYS A 3 -10.34 11.46 6.41
N VAL A 4 -10.43 10.33 5.72
CA VAL A 4 -9.67 9.11 6.04
C VAL A 4 -8.73 8.80 4.89
N CYS A 5 -7.47 8.53 5.19
CA CYS A 5 -6.50 8.05 4.22
C CYS A 5 -6.19 6.57 4.49
N LEU A 6 -6.25 5.76 3.44
CA LEU A 6 -5.92 4.34 3.47
C LEU A 6 -4.74 4.07 2.53
N PHE A 7 -3.69 3.45 3.07
CA PHE A 7 -2.59 2.91 2.29
C PHE A 7 -2.63 1.39 2.33
N ILE A 8 -2.65 0.77 1.15
CA ILE A 8 -2.54 -0.69 0.98
C ILE A 8 -1.18 -0.96 0.36
N CYS A 9 -0.25 -1.48 1.14
CA CYS A 9 1.09 -1.83 0.70
C CYS A 9 1.15 -3.34 0.45
N SER A 10 1.48 -3.74 -0.77
CA SER A 10 1.54 -5.14 -1.15
C SER A 10 2.48 -5.34 -2.34
N HIS A 11 3.38 -6.31 -2.22
CA HIS A 11 4.12 -6.86 -3.34
C HIS A 11 3.17 -7.50 -4.34
N ASP A 12 2.21 -8.31 -3.89
CA ASP A 12 1.28 -9.07 -4.75
C ASP A 12 -0.14 -8.48 -4.75
N GLY A 13 -0.91 -8.66 -5.82
CA GLY A 13 -2.32 -8.26 -5.90
C GLY A 13 -2.59 -6.80 -6.25
N ILE A 14 -1.55 -6.00 -6.51
CA ILE A 14 -1.65 -4.62 -7.01
C ILE A 14 -1.36 -4.54 -8.51
N SER A 15 -0.13 -4.86 -8.92
CA SER A 15 0.30 -4.89 -10.33
C SER A 15 0.67 -6.27 -10.84
N CYS A 16 0.78 -7.25 -9.94
CA CYS A 16 1.10 -8.63 -10.27
C CYS A 16 0.15 -9.62 -9.58
N ARG A 17 0.20 -10.86 -10.04
CA ARG A 17 -0.41 -12.04 -9.42
C ARG A 17 0.64 -13.14 -9.33
N TYR A 18 1.35 -13.19 -8.21
CA TYR A 18 2.43 -14.15 -7.99
C TYR A 18 1.94 -15.39 -7.22
N ALA A 19 1.20 -15.20 -6.13
CA ALA A 19 0.68 -16.27 -5.29
C ALA A 19 -0.70 -15.94 -4.71
N GLY A 20 -1.32 -16.85 -3.95
CA GLY A 20 -2.65 -16.64 -3.37
C GLY A 20 -2.78 -15.39 -2.48
N VAL A 21 -1.66 -14.86 -1.96
CA VAL A 21 -1.58 -13.67 -1.08
C VAL A 21 -2.14 -12.41 -1.76
N GLY A 22 -1.97 -12.25 -3.08
CA GLY A 22 -2.56 -11.13 -3.84
C GLY A 22 -4.10 -11.06 -3.75
N THR A 23 -4.76 -12.14 -3.34
CA THR A 23 -6.21 -12.18 -3.09
C THR A 23 -6.63 -11.24 -1.97
N ALA A 24 -5.81 -11.12 -0.91
CA ALA A 24 -6.10 -10.23 0.21
C ALA A 24 -6.06 -8.76 -0.24
N ALA A 25 -4.96 -8.33 -0.88
CA ALA A 25 -4.81 -6.96 -1.40
C ALA A 25 -5.94 -6.59 -2.38
N SER A 26 -6.23 -7.48 -3.34
CA SER A 26 -7.36 -7.32 -4.27
C SER A 26 -8.72 -7.32 -3.54
N GLY A 27 -8.85 -8.06 -2.44
CA GLY A 27 -10.03 -8.06 -1.58
C GLY A 27 -10.26 -6.71 -0.92
N TYR A 28 -9.22 -6.12 -0.32
CA TYR A 28 -9.29 -4.80 0.29
C TYR A 28 -9.67 -3.71 -0.72
N LEU A 29 -9.06 -3.69 -1.91
CA LEU A 29 -9.40 -2.71 -2.95
C LEU A 29 -10.86 -2.85 -3.43
N ARG A 30 -11.36 -4.08 -3.59
CA ARG A 30 -12.80 -4.30 -3.85
C ARG A 30 -13.68 -3.83 -2.69
N GLY A 31 -13.22 -4.00 -1.45
CA GLY A 31 -13.89 -3.48 -0.27
C GLY A 31 -13.99 -1.95 -0.28
N VAL A 32 -12.91 -1.26 -0.67
CA VAL A 32 -12.89 0.20 -0.86
C VAL A 32 -13.94 0.65 -1.87
N GLU A 33 -14.00 -0.02 -3.03
CA GLU A 33 -14.99 0.30 -4.06
C GLU A 33 -16.43 0.20 -3.54
N LYS A 34 -16.76 -0.86 -2.80
CA LYS A 34 -18.08 -1.00 -2.17
C LYS A 34 -18.31 0.05 -1.09
N PHE A 35 -17.30 0.31 -0.27
CA PHE A 35 -17.37 1.26 0.84
C PHE A 35 -17.75 2.67 0.38
N ILE A 36 -17.10 3.19 -0.67
CA ILE A 36 -17.38 4.55 -1.17
C ILE A 36 -18.75 4.68 -1.86
N GLN A 37 -19.33 3.56 -2.31
CA GLN A 37 -20.69 3.55 -2.85
C GLN A 37 -21.73 3.71 -1.74
N VAL A 38 -21.54 3.01 -0.62
CA VAL A 38 -22.53 2.94 0.46
C VAL A 38 -22.33 3.98 1.57
N ASN A 39 -21.10 4.42 1.82
CA ASN A 39 -20.79 5.36 2.90
C ASN A 39 -20.50 6.75 2.33
N LYS A 40 -21.37 7.72 2.67
CA LYS A 40 -21.25 9.12 2.22
C LYS A 40 -20.74 10.07 3.30
N GLU A 41 -20.55 9.59 4.53
CA GLU A 41 -20.12 10.41 5.67
C GLU A 41 -18.59 10.44 5.84
N ILE A 42 -17.91 9.53 5.16
CA ILE A 42 -16.45 9.39 5.16
C ILE A 42 -15.92 9.75 3.78
N ASN A 43 -15.03 10.74 3.74
CA ASN A 43 -14.20 11.04 2.57
C ASN A 43 -12.95 10.15 2.64
N LEU A 44 -13.01 9.00 1.98
CA LEU A 44 -11.90 8.06 1.90
C LEU A 44 -11.01 8.38 0.71
N THR A 45 -9.71 8.50 0.93
CA THR A 45 -8.66 8.50 -0.11
C THR A 45 -7.82 7.25 0.02
N CYS A 46 -7.79 6.42 -1.03
CA CYS A 46 -7.09 5.14 -1.05
C CYS A 46 -5.87 5.20 -1.98
N PHE A 47 -4.72 4.80 -1.45
CA PHE A 47 -3.48 4.60 -2.18
C PHE A 47 -3.10 3.13 -2.14
N ALA A 48 -2.70 2.57 -3.28
CA ALA A 48 -2.09 1.25 -3.33
C ALA A 48 -0.59 1.42 -3.61
N ILE A 49 0.27 0.72 -2.89
CA ILE A 49 1.73 0.83 -3.01
C ILE A 49 2.31 -0.55 -3.31
N THR A 50 3.10 -0.64 -4.38
CA THR A 50 3.75 -1.88 -4.81
C THR A 50 5.15 -1.63 -5.37
N GLY A 51 5.96 -2.67 -5.47
CA GLY A 51 7.30 -2.58 -6.07
C GLY A 51 7.23 -2.27 -7.57
N LYS A 52 8.24 -1.58 -8.10
CA LYS A 52 8.38 -1.37 -9.55
C LYS A 52 8.91 -2.65 -10.19
N TYR A 53 8.05 -3.36 -10.92
CA TYR A 53 8.42 -4.56 -11.67
C TYR A 53 8.46 -4.31 -13.17
N LYS A 54 9.21 -5.13 -13.91
CA LYS A 54 9.15 -5.10 -15.37
C LYS A 54 7.81 -5.65 -15.86
N THR A 55 7.28 -5.04 -16.90
CA THR A 55 5.96 -5.37 -17.47
C THR A 55 5.94 -6.68 -18.25
N ASP A 56 7.11 -7.17 -18.66
CA ASP A 56 7.32 -8.46 -19.32
C ASP A 56 7.43 -9.64 -18.33
N SER A 57 7.36 -9.36 -17.04
CA SER A 57 7.45 -10.40 -16.02
C SER A 57 6.19 -11.26 -15.99
N TYR A 58 6.34 -12.57 -15.79
CA TYR A 58 5.24 -13.53 -15.96
C TYR A 58 4.03 -13.30 -15.05
N THR A 59 4.22 -12.65 -13.90
CA THR A 59 3.13 -12.34 -12.96
C THR A 59 2.53 -10.97 -13.16
N TYR A 60 3.13 -10.12 -14.00
CA TYR A 60 2.61 -8.80 -14.26
C TYR A 60 1.22 -8.90 -14.89
N ASN A 61 0.28 -8.13 -14.36
CA ASN A 61 -1.11 -8.21 -14.77
C ASN A 61 -1.68 -6.80 -15.00
N GLN A 62 -1.64 -6.36 -16.26
CA GLN A 62 -2.10 -5.03 -16.64
C GLN A 62 -3.58 -4.80 -16.29
N LYS A 63 -4.45 -5.78 -16.54
CA LYS A 63 -5.89 -5.67 -16.23
C LYS A 63 -6.14 -5.46 -14.73
N LEU A 64 -5.38 -6.14 -13.88
CA LEU A 64 -5.44 -5.95 -12.42
C LEU A 64 -4.97 -4.55 -12.03
N LEU A 65 -3.84 -4.10 -12.59
CA LEU A 65 -3.31 -2.77 -12.34
C LEU A 65 -4.31 -1.68 -12.74
N ASP A 66 -4.90 -1.76 -13.93
CA ASP A 66 -5.86 -0.78 -14.44
C ASP A 66 -7.10 -0.70 -13.55
N LYS A 67 -7.60 -1.86 -13.10
CA LYS A 67 -8.70 -1.92 -12.14
C LYS A 67 -8.33 -1.22 -10.83
N ASN A 68 -7.15 -1.50 -10.29
CA ASN A 68 -6.69 -0.95 -9.02
C ASN A 68 -6.43 0.57 -9.12
N LYS A 69 -5.91 1.04 -10.26
CA LYS A 69 -5.77 2.48 -10.57
C LYS A 69 -7.11 3.18 -10.56
N ASN A 70 -8.10 2.66 -11.29
CA ASN A 70 -9.45 3.24 -11.33
C ASN A 70 -10.06 3.36 -9.91
N ILE A 71 -9.93 2.33 -9.08
CA ILE A 71 -10.41 2.38 -7.69
C ILE A 71 -9.70 3.49 -6.89
N CYS A 72 -8.37 3.58 -6.96
CA CYS A 72 -7.61 4.61 -6.24
C CYS A 72 -7.97 6.02 -6.73
N GLU A 73 -8.02 6.24 -8.05
CA GLU A 73 -8.34 7.52 -8.69
C GLU A 73 -9.74 8.02 -8.30
N ARG A 74 -10.74 7.14 -8.24
CA ARG A 74 -12.10 7.48 -7.78
C ARG A 74 -12.16 7.97 -6.33
N THR A 75 -11.15 7.65 -5.54
CA THR A 75 -11.00 8.12 -4.14
C THR A 75 -10.06 9.32 -4.01
N GLY A 76 -9.51 9.81 -5.12
CA GLY A 76 -8.50 10.88 -5.13
C GLY A 76 -7.09 10.43 -4.76
N GLY A 77 -6.81 9.12 -4.81
CA GLY A 77 -5.48 8.56 -4.58
C GLY A 77 -4.86 7.99 -5.86
N GLU A 78 -3.79 7.20 -5.72
CA GLU A 78 -3.08 6.60 -6.85
C GLU A 78 -2.50 5.22 -6.51
N VAL A 79 -2.14 4.47 -7.57
CA VAL A 79 -1.23 3.31 -7.43
C VAL A 79 0.20 3.81 -7.55
N LYS A 80 0.96 3.68 -6.47
CA LYS A 80 2.36 4.08 -6.39
C LYS A 80 3.29 2.89 -6.59
N PHE A 81 4.18 3.02 -7.57
CA PHE A 81 5.34 2.16 -7.71
C PHE A 81 6.52 2.71 -6.90
N VAL A 82 7.10 1.88 -6.04
CA VAL A 82 8.29 2.22 -5.26
C VAL A 82 9.48 1.37 -5.69
N VAL A 83 10.67 1.89 -5.43
CA VAL A 83 11.92 1.13 -5.63
C VAL A 83 11.96 -0.05 -4.66
N ASN A 84 12.45 -1.20 -5.13
CA ASN A 84 12.54 -2.46 -4.38
C ASN A 84 13.95 -3.07 -4.42
N TYR A 85 14.99 -2.23 -4.64
CA TYR A 85 16.38 -2.67 -4.76
C TYR A 85 16.65 -3.65 -5.92
N SER A 86 15.81 -3.63 -6.96
CA SER A 86 16.04 -4.33 -8.22
C SER A 86 15.70 -3.44 -9.41
N ASP A 87 16.09 -3.87 -10.61
CA ASP A 87 15.65 -3.28 -11.87
C ASP A 87 14.21 -3.72 -12.26
N GLY A 88 13.50 -4.35 -11.34
CA GLY A 88 12.17 -4.92 -11.54
C GLY A 88 12.15 -6.36 -12.05
N THR A 89 13.30 -7.02 -12.22
CA THR A 89 13.39 -8.46 -12.55
C THR A 89 13.13 -9.35 -11.35
N TYR A 90 13.69 -9.00 -10.19
CA TYR A 90 13.48 -9.70 -8.93
C TYR A 90 12.27 -9.10 -8.22
N GLN A 91 11.17 -9.85 -8.25
CA GLN A 91 9.90 -9.39 -7.70
C GLN A 91 9.91 -9.42 -6.17
N TYR A 92 10.09 -10.61 -5.60
CA TYR A 92 10.05 -10.78 -4.15
C TYR A 92 11.32 -10.26 -3.48
N GLY A 93 12.49 -10.47 -4.10
CA GLY A 93 13.79 -10.00 -3.59
C GLY A 93 14.23 -10.68 -2.29
N ASP A 94 15.21 -10.08 -1.62
CA ASP A 94 15.74 -10.51 -0.33
C ASP A 94 15.38 -9.52 0.81
N ILE A 95 15.92 -9.74 2.01
CA ILE A 95 15.69 -8.85 3.15
C ILE A 95 16.12 -7.40 2.90
N ASN A 96 17.16 -7.17 2.08
CA ASN A 96 17.60 -5.83 1.72
C ASN A 96 16.59 -5.19 0.75
N SER A 97 16.09 -5.94 -0.22
CA SER A 97 14.99 -5.52 -1.10
C SER A 97 13.76 -5.11 -0.29
N TRP A 98 13.41 -5.87 0.74
CA TRP A 98 12.26 -5.59 1.61
C TRP A 98 12.47 -4.34 2.45
N TYR A 99 13.68 -4.14 2.99
CA TYR A 99 14.01 -2.91 3.71
C TYR A 99 13.88 -1.67 2.82
N VAL A 100 14.38 -1.75 1.58
CA VAL A 100 14.30 -0.66 0.60
C VAL A 100 12.84 -0.39 0.21
N ALA A 101 12.06 -1.43 -0.11
CA ALA A 101 10.64 -1.29 -0.46
C ALA A 101 9.82 -0.67 0.68
N SER A 102 9.99 -1.18 1.90
CA SER A 102 9.34 -0.64 3.10
C SER A 102 9.74 0.81 3.37
N SER A 103 11.01 1.16 3.21
CA SER A 103 11.51 2.53 3.42
C SER A 103 10.98 3.50 2.36
N ALA A 104 10.95 3.09 1.10
CA ALA A 104 10.43 3.89 0.00
C ALA A 104 8.91 4.10 0.12
N ALA A 105 8.16 3.07 0.51
CA ALA A 105 6.74 3.19 0.82
C ALA A 105 6.51 4.14 2.00
N ALA A 106 7.29 4.00 3.07
CA ALA A 106 7.17 4.86 4.25
C ALA A 106 7.46 6.34 3.93
N GLN A 107 8.47 6.60 3.11
CA GLN A 107 8.78 7.95 2.65
C GLN A 107 7.61 8.56 1.87
N TYR A 108 7.07 7.82 0.90
CA TYR A 108 5.92 8.27 0.12
C TYR A 108 4.69 8.54 1.01
N ILE A 109 4.37 7.61 1.92
CA ILE A 109 3.28 7.77 2.89
C ILE A 109 3.48 9.04 3.73
N SER A 110 4.68 9.24 4.28
CA SER A 110 5.03 10.42 5.08
C SER A 110 4.81 11.71 4.28
N ASP A 111 5.22 11.74 3.02
CA ASP A 111 5.06 12.92 2.16
C ASP A 111 3.58 13.21 1.88
N VAL A 112 2.77 12.19 1.60
CA VAL A 112 1.31 12.34 1.43
C VAL A 112 0.67 12.88 2.70
N ILE A 113 1.01 12.32 3.87
CA ILE A 113 0.45 12.75 5.16
C ILE A 113 0.86 14.19 5.50
N ARG A 114 2.09 14.61 5.19
CA ARG A 114 2.54 15.98 5.47
C ARG A 114 1.88 17.02 4.57
N LYS A 115 1.65 16.68 3.31
CA LYS A 115 1.04 17.58 2.31
C LYS A 115 -0.48 17.71 2.46
N ASN A 116 -1.12 16.78 3.17
CA ASN A 116 -2.57 16.68 3.24
C ASN A 116 -3.08 16.65 4.68
N LYS A 117 -4.26 17.22 4.93
CA LYS A 117 -4.93 17.16 6.24
C LYS A 117 -5.96 16.04 6.26
N TYR A 118 -5.59 14.90 6.83
CA TYR A 118 -6.49 13.78 7.14
C TYR A 118 -6.82 13.73 8.64
N ASP A 119 -8.03 13.26 8.99
CA ASP A 119 -8.45 13.03 10.38
C ASP A 119 -7.96 11.68 10.92
N GLN A 120 -7.76 10.72 10.01
CA GLN A 120 -7.29 9.38 10.31
C GLN A 120 -6.48 8.81 9.15
N VAL A 121 -5.38 8.14 9.48
CA VAL A 121 -4.55 7.43 8.52
C VAL A 121 -4.48 5.95 8.91
N ILE A 122 -4.75 5.08 7.94
CA ILE A 122 -4.72 3.63 8.06
C ILE A 122 -3.65 3.11 7.10
N ILE A 123 -2.76 2.26 7.60
CA ILE A 123 -1.72 1.62 6.79
C ILE A 123 -1.88 0.11 6.94
N LEU A 124 -2.19 -0.55 5.84
CA LEU A 124 -2.26 -2.01 5.71
C LEU A 124 -1.01 -2.48 4.96
N ALA A 125 -0.08 -3.13 5.67
CA ALA A 125 1.10 -3.76 5.07
C ALA A 125 0.87 -5.27 5.00
N LEU A 126 0.51 -5.77 3.82
CA LEU A 126 -0.11 -7.09 3.66
C LEU A 126 0.88 -8.23 3.44
N ASP A 127 2.09 -7.94 2.98
CA ASP A 127 3.12 -8.94 2.75
C ASP A 127 4.50 -8.51 3.27
N THR A 128 5.39 -9.51 3.37
CA THR A 128 6.71 -9.40 3.98
C THR A 128 7.53 -8.22 3.46
N PRO A 129 7.57 -7.92 2.14
CA PRO A 129 8.34 -6.79 1.61
C PRO A 129 7.94 -5.43 2.19
N PHE A 130 6.69 -5.29 2.65
CA PHE A 130 6.17 -4.04 3.21
C PHE A 130 5.96 -4.08 4.73
N ALA A 131 6.26 -5.19 5.40
CA ALA A 131 5.95 -5.40 6.82
C ALA A 131 6.55 -4.34 7.76
N TRP A 132 7.70 -3.74 7.40
CA TRP A 132 8.34 -2.70 8.20
C TRP A 132 7.80 -1.29 7.94
N THR A 133 7.06 -1.08 6.85
CA THR A 133 6.49 0.22 6.46
C THR A 133 5.78 0.94 7.63
N PRO A 134 4.86 0.30 8.38
CA PRO A 134 4.14 0.98 9.46
C PRO A 134 5.05 1.47 10.58
N GLN A 135 6.09 0.70 10.92
CA GLN A 135 7.05 1.08 11.97
C GLN A 135 7.92 2.26 11.53
N ILE A 136 8.34 2.29 10.27
CA ILE A 136 9.15 3.40 9.72
C ILE A 136 8.30 4.69 9.68
N VAL A 137 7.06 4.63 9.19
CA VAL A 137 6.13 5.79 9.20
C VAL A 137 5.85 6.26 10.63
N LYS A 138 5.78 5.34 11.61
CA LYS A 138 5.62 5.70 13.02
C LYS A 138 6.79 6.57 13.50
N LYS A 139 8.03 6.14 13.25
CA LYS A 139 9.26 6.86 13.61
C LYS A 139 9.34 8.22 12.90
N GLN A 140 9.06 8.27 11.59
CA GLN A 140 9.16 9.49 10.78
C GLN A 140 8.10 10.57 11.09
N ASN A 141 6.97 10.18 11.70
CA ASN A 141 5.84 11.08 11.96
C ASN A 141 5.37 10.99 13.42
N TRP A 142 6.31 10.92 14.38
CA TRP A 142 6.02 10.69 15.80
C TRP A 142 4.87 11.54 16.36
N ASN A 143 4.68 12.77 15.85
CA ASN A 143 3.67 13.72 16.34
C ASN A 143 2.27 13.60 15.69
N TYR A 144 2.05 12.69 14.74
CA TYR A 144 0.76 12.57 14.06
C TYR A 144 -0.24 11.77 14.92
N LYS A 145 -1.22 12.47 15.51
CA LYS A 145 -2.02 12.06 16.68
C LYS A 145 -3.00 10.88 16.48
N LYS A 146 -3.29 10.41 15.26
CA LYS A 146 -4.29 9.33 15.04
C LYS A 146 -3.86 8.37 13.93
N LYS A 147 -3.15 7.31 14.31
CA LYS A 147 -2.68 6.25 13.40
C LYS A 147 -3.29 4.91 13.81
N LEU A 148 -3.88 4.20 12.85
CA LEU A 148 -4.10 2.75 12.97
C LEU A 148 -3.07 2.06 12.08
N LEU A 149 -2.08 1.42 12.71
CA LEU A 149 -1.04 0.66 12.04
C LEU A 149 -1.38 -0.81 12.23
N VAL A 150 -1.77 -1.49 11.15
CA VAL A 150 -2.04 -2.93 11.20
C VAL A 150 -0.89 -3.64 10.48
N PRO A 151 0.08 -4.21 11.20
CA PRO A 151 1.04 -5.11 10.57
C PRO A 151 0.29 -6.38 10.11
N GLY A 152 0.49 -6.80 8.87
CA GLY A 152 -0.12 -8.01 8.31
C GLY A 152 0.39 -9.32 8.92
N TYR A 153 1.41 -9.27 9.78
CA TYR A 153 1.91 -10.40 10.54
C TYR A 153 2.20 -9.99 12.00
N PRO A 154 1.92 -10.86 13.00
CA PRO A 154 2.36 -10.63 14.35
C PRO A 154 3.89 -10.52 14.35
N THR A 155 4.41 -9.44 14.93
CA THR A 155 5.84 -9.31 15.18
C THR A 155 6.22 -10.39 16.19
N ALA A 156 6.68 -11.53 15.70
CA ALA A 156 7.41 -12.49 16.52
C ALA A 156 8.77 -11.85 16.81
N HIS A 157 8.83 -11.06 17.89
CA HIS A 157 10.10 -10.75 18.53
C HIS A 157 10.70 -12.08 18.99
N ARG A 158 11.77 -12.51 18.33
CA ARG A 158 12.78 -13.44 18.87
C ARG A 158 14.11 -12.70 18.86
#